data_AF-A0A8C8WAM9-F1
#
_entry.id   AF-A0A8C8WAM9-F1
#
_cell.length_a   1.000
_cell.length_b   1.000
_cell.length_c   1.000
_cell.angle_alpha   90.00
_cell.angle_beta   90.00
_cell.angle_gamma   90.00
#
_symmetry.space_group_name_H-M   'P 1'
#
loop_
_entity.id
_entity.type
_entity.pdbx_description
1 polymer ?
#
loop_
_entity_poly.entity_id
_entity_poly.type
_entity_poly.pdbx_seq_one_letter_code
_entity_poly.pdbx_strand_id
1 'polypeptide(L)'
;TEIEYKMGWGGWHHETVEGLLRGLGDMHDDIRIRAIITCATAALERPRIATSQGDSDKETVKAPSIKDLPEVLQPALEAALCDKNANVRMAAAVCQYAIQSHNPLARDIMRTALLKGNSVDSWAAAQCLALEGAATYPVIKRILQQLFNKKNEDTEQQSYMLLSHLSGETTLIHTMLAVELNSHQWKDRIVACQALGRISGNVSLDMKHKLIQLMLSDWNKEVRHAAARALGQMSLGKEVHDTIRVKLSQGNIQERVEALSLIGGLKLMTAKLLPSFLNCFSDDFMVVRRAACLAAGALQIRDKMVLECLLNLIERDPYWKIKAFAIQALGQIGQVSPQLTDLLLWAIHYEESPGVRLEACRSILALNLQGDRVRDTFLDVLLLENHEAVLKEIHQAMKILNLENEGNQEMFQEIKNRIQTLSQKDLLTQKIFRMERAIGKMKEEAKRVYWQPKEGHKPLKLHTFLQQTFQACQAPHTKSVVTESSPGPKHKKQRSTITCERSTHCPGKKGS
;
A
#
# COMPACT_ATOMS: atom_id res chain seq x y z
N THR A 1 -0.39 13.80 -65.02
CA THR A 1 0.57 13.03 -64.22
C THR A 1 -0.22 12.20 -63.24
N GLU A 2 -0.44 10.95 -63.62
CA GLU A 2 -0.96 9.88 -62.76
C GLU A 2 -0.10 9.77 -61.51
N ILE A 3 -0.74 9.71 -60.35
CA ILE A 3 -0.15 9.09 -59.16
C ILE A 3 -1.27 8.31 -58.48
N GLU A 4 -1.28 7.00 -58.74
CA GLU A 4 -1.98 6.00 -57.96
C GLU A 4 -1.39 5.95 -56.54
N TYR A 5 -2.25 6.03 -55.53
CA TYR A 5 -1.96 5.44 -54.22
C TYR A 5 -3.17 4.61 -53.77
N LYS A 6 -3.00 3.29 -53.85
CA LYS A 6 -3.91 2.28 -53.30
C LYS A 6 -3.59 2.06 -51.83
N MET A 7 -4.55 2.31 -50.94
CA MET A 7 -4.75 1.54 -49.70
C MET A 7 -6.19 1.69 -49.19
N GLY A 8 -6.86 0.54 -49.01
CA GLY A 8 -7.86 0.24 -47.98
C GLY A 8 -9.08 1.16 -47.79
N TRP A 9 -10.23 0.74 -48.33
CA TRP A 9 -11.60 1.23 -48.05
C TRP A 9 -11.88 2.72 -48.40
N GLY A 10 -12.16 3.01 -49.68
CA GLY A 10 -12.68 4.32 -50.10
C GLY A 10 -12.77 4.48 -51.62
N GLY A 11 -13.91 4.14 -52.23
CA GLY A 11 -14.13 4.13 -53.69
C GLY A 11 -14.45 5.48 -54.33
N TRP A 12 -14.09 6.59 -53.70
CA TRP A 12 -14.52 7.93 -54.15
C TRP A 12 -13.75 8.50 -55.32
N HIS A 13 -12.47 8.14 -55.43
CA HIS A 13 -11.60 8.68 -56.45
C HIS A 13 -11.99 8.26 -57.89
N HIS A 14 -12.92 7.30 -58.04
CA HIS A 14 -13.37 6.77 -59.33
C HIS A 14 -14.83 7.08 -59.67
N GLU A 15 -15.62 7.68 -58.78
CA GLU A 15 -17.04 7.95 -59.01
C GLU A 15 -17.26 9.38 -59.54
N THR A 16 -18.00 9.50 -60.66
CA THR A 16 -18.36 10.80 -61.25
C THR A 16 -19.59 11.39 -60.56
N VAL A 17 -19.71 12.73 -60.58
CA VAL A 17 -20.90 13.43 -60.02
C VAL A 17 -22.20 12.94 -60.65
N GLU A 18 -22.19 12.67 -61.96
CA GLU A 18 -23.34 12.08 -62.67
C GLU A 18 -23.64 10.64 -62.26
N GLY A 19 -22.60 9.84 -61.97
CA GLY A 19 -22.74 8.50 -61.43
C GLY A 19 -23.38 8.50 -60.03
N LEU A 20 -22.97 9.44 -59.18
CA LEU A 20 -23.54 9.64 -57.84
C LEU A 20 -25.00 10.08 -57.91
N LEU A 21 -25.36 11.04 -58.78
CA LEU A 21 -26.77 11.43 -58.98
C LEU A 21 -27.64 10.27 -59.44
N ARG A 22 -27.13 9.44 -60.36
CA ARG A 22 -27.84 8.24 -60.83
C ARG A 22 -28.01 7.22 -59.71
N GLY A 23 -26.95 7.00 -58.92
CA GLY A 23 -26.99 6.11 -57.75
C GLY A 23 -27.95 6.58 -56.67
N LEU A 24 -28.06 7.89 -56.42
CA LEU A 24 -29.01 8.48 -55.47
C LEU A 24 -30.48 8.31 -55.91
N GLY A 25 -30.74 8.21 -57.21
CA GLY A 25 -32.07 7.98 -57.78
C GLY A 25 -32.39 6.52 -58.11
N ASP A 26 -31.52 5.57 -57.75
CA ASP A 26 -31.66 4.17 -58.15
C ASP A 26 -32.84 3.46 -57.45
N MET A 27 -33.43 2.47 -58.13
CA MET A 27 -34.53 1.68 -57.57
C MET A 27 -34.10 0.81 -56.38
N HIS A 28 -32.83 0.41 -56.32
CA HIS A 28 -32.29 -0.44 -55.26
C HIS A 28 -31.77 0.37 -54.09
N ASP A 29 -32.28 0.05 -52.90
CA ASP A 29 -31.95 0.77 -51.66
C ASP A 29 -30.45 0.71 -51.34
N ASP A 30 -29.80 -0.42 -51.60
CA ASP A 30 -28.36 -0.61 -51.37
C ASP A 30 -27.49 0.30 -52.25
N ILE A 31 -27.93 0.55 -53.49
CA ILE A 31 -27.24 1.44 -54.43
C ILE A 31 -27.38 2.89 -53.98
N ARG A 32 -28.59 3.28 -53.52
CA ARG A 32 -28.82 4.60 -52.93
C ARG A 32 -27.97 4.82 -51.68
N ILE A 33 -27.94 3.86 -50.75
CA ILE A 33 -27.13 3.93 -49.53
C ILE A 33 -25.64 4.04 -49.89
N ARG A 34 -25.15 3.22 -50.83
CA ARG A 34 -23.77 3.29 -51.28
C ARG A 34 -23.44 4.66 -51.86
N ALA A 35 -24.29 5.23 -52.72
CA ALA A 35 -24.07 6.57 -53.26
C ALA A 35 -24.05 7.66 -52.17
N ILE A 36 -24.84 7.52 -51.10
CA ILE A 36 -24.85 8.46 -49.96
C ILE A 36 -23.61 8.30 -49.07
N ILE A 37 -23.16 7.07 -48.81
CA ILE A 37 -21.90 6.82 -48.09
C ILE A 37 -20.74 7.35 -48.94
N THR A 38 -20.82 7.10 -50.25
CA THR A 38 -20.04 7.76 -51.28
C THR A 38 -20.46 9.22 -51.52
N CYS A 39 -21.17 9.89 -50.60
CA CYS A 39 -21.28 11.35 -50.48
C CYS A 39 -20.71 11.89 -49.12
N ALA A 40 -20.73 11.06 -48.07
CA ALA A 40 -20.19 11.39 -46.75
C ALA A 40 -18.65 11.26 -46.64
N THR A 41 -18.12 10.11 -47.05
CA THR A 41 -16.74 9.86 -47.52
C THR A 41 -15.84 11.05 -47.87
N ALA A 42 -16.00 11.58 -49.10
CA ALA A 42 -15.24 12.68 -49.64
C ALA A 42 -15.48 14.00 -48.92
N ALA A 43 -16.64 14.19 -48.28
CA ALA A 43 -16.84 15.36 -47.42
C ALA A 43 -15.95 15.32 -46.16
N LEU A 44 -15.54 14.13 -45.72
CA LEU A 44 -14.59 13.93 -44.62
C LEU A 44 -13.13 13.93 -45.07
N GLU A 45 -12.83 13.37 -46.26
CA GLU A 45 -11.46 13.23 -46.78
C GLU A 45 -10.92 14.50 -47.47
N ARG A 46 -11.78 15.44 -47.86
CA ARG A 46 -11.32 16.72 -48.44
C ARG A 46 -10.72 17.63 -47.35
N PRO A 47 -9.52 18.20 -47.57
CA PRO A 47 -8.87 19.04 -46.57
C PRO A 47 -9.67 20.31 -46.33
N ARG A 48 -10.23 20.43 -45.12
CA ARG A 48 -10.84 21.66 -44.62
C ARG A 48 -9.72 22.58 -44.16
N ILE A 49 -9.49 23.69 -44.87
CA ILE A 49 -8.50 24.67 -44.45
C ILE A 49 -9.01 25.33 -43.16
N ALA A 50 -8.45 24.93 -42.03
CA ALA A 50 -8.66 25.60 -40.75
C ALA A 50 -8.00 26.99 -40.81
N THR A 51 -8.80 28.05 -40.78
CA THR A 51 -8.30 29.38 -40.41
C THR A 51 -7.99 29.34 -38.92
N SER A 52 -6.72 29.14 -38.59
CA SER A 52 -6.21 29.39 -37.24
C SER A 52 -6.24 30.90 -37.01
N GLN A 53 -7.07 31.36 -36.08
CA GLN A 53 -6.93 32.69 -35.50
C GLN A 53 -5.71 32.66 -34.58
N GLY A 54 -4.63 33.30 -35.03
CA GLY A 54 -3.41 33.55 -34.26
C GLY A 54 -2.52 34.53 -35.02
N ASP A 55 -2.63 35.80 -34.64
CA ASP A 55 -1.71 36.94 -34.84
C ASP A 55 -0.73 36.93 -36.03
N SER A 56 -0.97 37.84 -36.98
CA SER A 56 -0.09 39.00 -37.27
C SER A 56 -0.24 39.46 -38.72
N ASP A 57 -0.20 40.78 -38.88
CA ASP A 57 -0.29 41.51 -40.13
C ASP A 57 0.55 40.90 -41.26
N LYS A 58 -0.13 40.42 -42.31
CA LYS A 58 0.31 40.42 -43.71
C LYS A 58 -0.86 40.06 -44.61
N GLU A 59 -0.96 40.80 -45.71
CA GLU A 59 -2.01 40.71 -46.74
C GLU A 59 -2.34 39.27 -47.11
N THR A 60 -3.51 38.80 -46.66
CA THR A 60 -4.01 37.47 -46.97
C THR A 60 -4.92 37.56 -48.19
N VAL A 61 -4.39 37.09 -49.32
CA VAL A 61 -5.20 36.66 -50.46
C VAL A 61 -6.25 35.68 -49.94
N LYS A 62 -7.53 36.07 -49.98
CA LYS A 62 -8.68 35.19 -49.68
C LYS A 62 -8.62 33.97 -50.61
N ALA A 63 -8.10 32.86 -50.11
CA ALA A 63 -8.28 31.57 -50.75
C ALA A 63 -9.80 31.27 -50.81
N PRO A 64 -10.35 30.83 -51.95
CA PRO A 64 -11.78 30.54 -52.06
C PRO A 64 -12.13 29.38 -51.13
N SER A 65 -13.22 29.55 -50.35
CA SER A 65 -13.81 28.49 -49.54
C SER A 65 -14.23 27.34 -50.46
N ILE A 66 -13.44 26.28 -50.52
CA ILE A 66 -13.78 25.08 -51.29
C ILE A 66 -14.99 24.45 -50.60
N LYS A 67 -16.15 24.45 -51.26
CA LYS A 67 -17.36 23.78 -50.77
C LYS A 67 -17.10 22.27 -50.64
N ASP A 68 -17.49 21.67 -49.52
CA ASP A 68 -17.19 20.28 -49.18
C ASP A 68 -17.69 19.28 -50.25
N LEU A 69 -18.83 19.58 -50.88
CA LEU A 69 -19.45 18.75 -51.93
C LEU A 69 -19.97 19.64 -53.10
N PRO A 70 -20.00 19.14 -54.35
CA PRO A 70 -20.65 19.87 -55.45
C PRO A 70 -22.11 20.22 -55.15
N GLU A 71 -22.50 21.47 -55.38
CA GLU A 71 -23.87 21.99 -55.10
C GLU A 71 -24.98 21.17 -55.75
N VAL A 72 -24.68 20.55 -56.90
CA VAL A 72 -25.62 19.74 -57.68
C VAL A 72 -26.10 18.49 -56.91
N LEU A 73 -25.31 17.98 -55.97
CA LEU A 73 -25.67 16.80 -55.18
C LEU A 73 -26.58 17.13 -53.98
N GLN A 74 -26.61 18.39 -53.55
CA GLN A 74 -27.32 18.79 -52.34
C GLN A 74 -28.85 18.54 -52.42
N PRO A 75 -29.56 18.90 -53.50
CA PRO A 75 -31.00 18.63 -53.61
C PRO A 75 -31.34 17.14 -53.57
N ALA A 76 -30.50 16.30 -54.19
CA ALA A 76 -30.69 14.85 -54.20
C ALA A 76 -30.46 14.24 -52.81
N LEU A 77 -29.48 14.74 -52.07
CA LEU A 77 -29.22 14.33 -50.67
C LEU A 77 -30.33 14.80 -49.71
N GLU A 78 -30.91 15.98 -49.94
CA GLU A 78 -32.06 16.46 -49.17
C GLU A 78 -33.32 15.65 -49.48
N ALA A 79 -33.56 15.29 -50.75
CA ALA A 79 -34.65 14.40 -51.13
C ALA A 79 -34.55 13.01 -50.47
N ALA A 80 -33.32 12.49 -50.33
CA ALA A 80 -33.06 11.20 -49.68
C ALA A 80 -33.42 11.17 -48.18
N LEU A 81 -33.53 12.33 -47.51
CA LEU A 81 -34.02 12.41 -46.12
C LEU A 81 -35.51 12.02 -46.00
N CYS A 82 -36.27 12.13 -47.10
CA CYS A 82 -37.68 11.77 -47.17
C CYS A 82 -37.93 10.41 -47.86
N ASP A 83 -36.87 9.59 -48.03
CA ASP A 83 -36.99 8.27 -48.67
C ASP A 83 -37.92 7.32 -47.89
N LYS A 84 -38.53 6.37 -48.60
CA LYS A 84 -39.43 5.37 -48.01
C LYS A 84 -38.68 4.43 -47.04
N ASN A 85 -37.43 4.08 -47.36
CA ASN A 85 -36.61 3.20 -46.55
C ASN A 85 -35.91 3.96 -45.41
N ALA A 86 -36.05 3.45 -44.18
CA ALA A 86 -35.43 4.02 -42.98
C ALA A 86 -33.90 4.05 -43.02
N ASN A 87 -33.26 3.05 -43.64
CA ASN A 87 -31.80 2.97 -43.75
C ASN A 87 -31.26 4.04 -44.70
N VAL A 88 -31.98 4.32 -45.80
CA VAL A 88 -31.64 5.40 -46.74
C VAL A 88 -31.77 6.76 -46.04
N ARG A 89 -32.86 6.97 -45.29
CA ARG A 89 -33.04 8.19 -44.47
C ARG A 89 -31.93 8.38 -43.44
N MET A 90 -31.52 7.30 -42.78
CA MET A 90 -30.41 7.33 -41.81
C MET A 90 -29.09 7.68 -42.49
N ALA A 91 -28.73 7.02 -43.59
CA ALA A 91 -27.52 7.31 -44.35
C ALA A 91 -27.50 8.77 -44.82
N ALA A 92 -28.63 9.26 -45.35
CA ALA A 92 -28.79 10.65 -45.76
C ALA A 92 -28.58 11.60 -44.58
N ALA A 93 -29.17 11.31 -43.42
CA ALA A 93 -28.99 12.12 -42.22
C ALA A 93 -27.53 12.15 -41.75
N VAL A 94 -26.83 11.01 -41.71
CA VAL A 94 -25.39 10.96 -41.36
C VAL A 94 -24.55 11.79 -42.34
N CYS A 95 -24.86 11.72 -43.63
CA CYS A 95 -24.19 12.50 -44.67
C CYS A 95 -24.35 14.01 -44.42
N GLN A 96 -25.54 14.47 -44.05
CA GLN A 96 -25.76 15.89 -43.71
C GLN A 96 -24.92 16.36 -42.51
N TYR A 97 -24.72 15.50 -41.50
CA TYR A 97 -23.81 15.82 -40.38
C TYR A 97 -22.34 15.80 -40.80
N ALA A 98 -21.93 14.91 -41.71
CA ALA A 98 -20.59 14.89 -42.27
C ALA A 98 -20.27 16.19 -43.04
N ILE A 99 -21.27 16.72 -43.76
CA ILE A 99 -21.19 17.97 -44.54
C ILE A 99 -21.41 19.22 -43.66
N GLN A 100 -21.81 19.06 -42.39
CA GLN A 100 -22.13 20.19 -41.48
C GLN A 100 -23.20 21.15 -42.02
N SER A 101 -24.19 20.62 -42.75
CA SER A 101 -25.24 21.43 -43.37
C SER A 101 -26.30 21.95 -42.37
N HIS A 102 -26.29 21.46 -41.13
CA HIS A 102 -27.23 21.80 -40.05
C HIS A 102 -28.72 21.67 -40.44
N ASN A 103 -29.06 20.69 -41.29
CA ASN A 103 -30.43 20.49 -41.76
C ASN A 103 -31.39 20.03 -40.62
N PRO A 104 -32.54 20.71 -40.40
CA PRO A 104 -33.46 20.39 -39.31
C PRO A 104 -34.12 19.02 -39.46
N LEU A 105 -34.43 18.57 -40.68
CA LEU A 105 -35.03 17.25 -40.93
C LEU A 105 -34.04 16.13 -40.58
N ALA A 106 -32.75 16.32 -40.89
CA ALA A 106 -31.71 15.38 -40.49
C ALA A 106 -31.60 15.29 -38.96
N ARG A 107 -31.72 16.42 -38.24
CA ARG A 107 -31.73 16.45 -36.77
C ARG A 107 -32.94 15.69 -36.18
N ASP A 108 -34.12 15.81 -36.76
CA ASP A 108 -35.30 15.08 -36.30
C ASP A 108 -35.22 13.56 -36.57
N ILE A 109 -34.62 13.17 -37.69
CA ILE A 109 -34.28 11.77 -37.97
C ILE A 109 -33.30 11.25 -36.91
N MET A 110 -32.24 11.99 -36.59
CA MET A 110 -31.27 11.61 -35.55
C MET A 110 -31.92 11.49 -34.17
N ARG A 111 -32.78 12.45 -33.77
CA ARG A 111 -33.50 12.38 -32.49
C ARG A 111 -34.42 11.15 -32.42
N THR A 112 -35.10 10.84 -33.51
CA THR A 112 -35.97 9.66 -33.59
C THR A 112 -35.15 8.37 -33.49
N ALA A 113 -34.03 8.29 -34.22
CA ALA A 113 -33.14 7.13 -34.19
C ALA A 113 -32.44 6.94 -32.85
N LEU A 114 -32.11 8.02 -32.14
CA LEU A 114 -31.55 7.97 -30.80
C LEU A 114 -32.51 7.29 -29.80
N LEU A 115 -33.80 7.57 -29.90
CA LEU A 115 -34.81 7.06 -28.98
C LEU A 115 -35.41 5.71 -29.37
N LYS A 116 -35.59 5.46 -30.67
CA LYS A 116 -36.33 4.29 -31.20
C LYS A 116 -35.49 3.39 -32.12
N GLY A 117 -34.28 3.80 -32.50
CA GLY A 117 -33.41 3.04 -33.38
C GLY A 117 -32.77 1.83 -32.71
N ASN A 118 -32.16 0.96 -33.51
CA ASN A 118 -31.38 -0.18 -33.01
C ASN A 118 -30.08 0.29 -32.30
N SER A 119 -29.27 -0.65 -31.78
CA SER A 119 -28.03 -0.29 -31.06
C SER A 119 -27.03 0.52 -31.91
N VAL A 120 -26.96 0.26 -33.21
CA VAL A 120 -26.03 0.91 -34.13
C VAL A 120 -26.55 2.29 -34.51
N ASP A 121 -27.81 2.39 -34.90
CA ASP A 121 -28.49 3.62 -35.28
C ASP A 121 -28.52 4.64 -34.13
N SER A 122 -28.85 4.18 -32.93
CA SER A 122 -28.84 5.03 -31.74
C SER A 122 -27.44 5.51 -31.37
N TRP A 123 -26.40 4.71 -31.63
CA TRP A 123 -25.00 5.13 -31.43
C TRP A 123 -24.57 6.16 -32.48
N ALA A 124 -24.88 5.92 -33.76
CA ALA A 124 -24.59 6.86 -34.84
C ALA A 124 -25.29 8.21 -34.60
N ALA A 125 -26.57 8.18 -34.22
CA ALA A 125 -27.33 9.37 -33.87
C ALA A 125 -26.74 10.12 -32.67
N ALA A 126 -26.34 9.41 -31.61
CA ALA A 126 -25.70 10.03 -30.46
C ALA A 126 -24.38 10.74 -30.82
N GLN A 127 -23.54 10.11 -31.65
CA GLN A 127 -22.29 10.70 -32.14
C GLN A 127 -22.55 11.97 -32.96
N CYS A 128 -23.47 11.90 -33.91
CA CYS A 128 -23.82 13.04 -34.78
C CYS A 128 -24.34 14.22 -33.96
N LEU A 129 -25.30 13.97 -33.06
CA LEU A 129 -25.87 15.00 -32.20
C LEU A 129 -24.84 15.57 -31.21
N ALA A 130 -23.93 14.74 -30.69
CA ALA A 130 -22.87 15.20 -29.81
C ALA A 130 -21.85 16.09 -30.52
N LEU A 131 -21.46 15.75 -31.76
CA LEU A 131 -20.56 16.57 -32.59
C LEU A 131 -21.18 17.92 -32.99
N GLU A 132 -22.51 18.01 -33.06
CA GLU A 132 -23.23 19.28 -33.22
C GLU A 132 -23.27 20.11 -31.93
N GLY A 133 -22.89 19.54 -30.78
CA GLY A 133 -22.94 20.20 -29.46
C GLY A 133 -24.26 20.00 -28.70
N ALA A 134 -25.11 19.05 -29.11
CA ALA A 134 -26.40 18.81 -28.45
C ALA A 134 -26.23 18.08 -27.10
N ALA A 135 -25.94 18.83 -26.03
CA ALA A 135 -25.72 18.33 -24.67
C ALA A 135 -27.01 17.93 -23.91
N THR A 136 -27.86 17.11 -24.53
CA THR A 136 -29.15 16.67 -23.97
C THR A 136 -29.04 15.34 -23.21
N TYR A 137 -29.96 15.09 -22.26
CA TYR A 137 -29.98 13.85 -21.48
C TYR A 137 -29.98 12.57 -22.33
N PRO A 138 -30.81 12.42 -23.39
CA PRO A 138 -30.80 11.21 -24.21
C PRO A 138 -29.45 10.95 -24.90
N VAL A 139 -28.78 12.00 -25.36
CA VAL A 139 -27.46 11.91 -26.03
C VAL A 139 -26.41 11.44 -25.03
N ILE A 140 -26.29 12.14 -23.89
CA ILE A 140 -25.31 11.83 -22.85
C ILE A 140 -25.55 10.43 -22.27
N LYS A 141 -26.82 10.08 -21.99
CA LYS A 141 -27.18 8.74 -21.51
C LYS A 141 -26.74 7.66 -22.48
N ARG A 142 -26.98 7.84 -23.79
CA ARG A 142 -26.62 6.85 -24.79
C ARG A 142 -25.10 6.68 -24.91
N ILE A 143 -24.34 7.78 -24.78
CA ILE A 143 -22.87 7.73 -24.78
C ILE A 143 -22.33 7.02 -23.54
N LEU A 144 -22.84 7.36 -22.35
CA LEU A 144 -22.46 6.67 -21.13
C LEU A 144 -22.82 5.18 -21.21
N GLN A 145 -24.02 4.82 -21.67
CA GLN A 145 -24.38 3.41 -21.88
C GLN A 145 -23.43 2.67 -22.83
N GLN A 146 -22.90 3.35 -23.85
CA GLN A 146 -21.89 2.75 -24.73
C GLN A 146 -20.60 2.48 -23.95
N LEU A 147 -20.14 3.48 -23.19
CA LEU A 147 -18.93 3.43 -22.39
C LEU A 147 -18.97 2.32 -21.32
N PHE A 148 -20.11 2.15 -20.63
CA PHE A 148 -20.27 1.14 -19.58
C PHE A 148 -20.47 -0.29 -20.12
N ASN A 149 -21.16 -0.46 -21.26
CA ASN A 149 -21.57 -1.78 -21.74
C ASN A 149 -20.65 -2.41 -22.78
N LYS A 150 -19.91 -1.63 -23.58
CA LYS A 150 -19.06 -2.17 -24.66
C LYS A 150 -17.59 -1.85 -24.44
N LYS A 151 -16.76 -2.89 -24.40
CA LYS A 151 -15.31 -2.81 -24.17
C LYS A 151 -14.52 -2.90 -25.47
N ASN A 152 -14.86 -2.07 -26.45
CA ASN A 152 -13.96 -1.85 -27.58
C ASN A 152 -13.16 -0.57 -27.29
N GLU A 153 -11.83 -0.66 -27.37
CA GLU A 153 -10.91 0.44 -27.09
C GLU A 153 -11.23 1.67 -27.95
N ASP A 154 -11.52 1.46 -29.25
CA ASP A 154 -11.90 2.55 -30.15
C ASP A 154 -13.19 3.26 -29.70
N THR A 155 -14.21 2.48 -29.31
CA THR A 155 -15.49 3.06 -28.86
C THR A 155 -15.37 3.75 -27.50
N GLU A 156 -14.44 3.30 -26.66
CA GLU A 156 -14.15 3.92 -25.37
C GLU A 156 -13.52 5.31 -25.58
N GLN A 157 -12.49 5.38 -26.43
CA GLN A 157 -11.83 6.64 -26.76
C GLN A 157 -12.79 7.62 -27.43
N GLN A 158 -13.59 7.16 -28.39
CA GLN A 158 -14.64 7.98 -29.00
C GLN A 158 -15.63 8.51 -27.96
N SER A 159 -16.07 7.68 -27.02
CA SER A 159 -17.00 8.09 -25.96
C SER A 159 -16.38 9.19 -25.08
N TYR A 160 -15.11 9.06 -24.67
CA TYR A 160 -14.44 10.12 -23.90
C TYR A 160 -14.30 11.41 -24.69
N MET A 161 -13.95 11.35 -25.98
CA MET A 161 -13.83 12.53 -26.83
C MET A 161 -15.17 13.29 -26.93
N LEU A 162 -16.27 12.58 -27.14
CA LEU A 162 -17.61 13.18 -27.21
C LEU A 162 -18.05 13.76 -25.86
N LEU A 163 -17.82 13.04 -24.76
CA LEU A 163 -18.15 13.54 -23.43
C LEU A 163 -17.31 14.76 -23.06
N SER A 164 -16.03 14.78 -23.43
CA SER A 164 -15.15 15.93 -23.22
C SER A 164 -15.62 17.14 -24.02
N HIS A 165 -15.98 16.96 -25.29
CA HIS A 165 -16.55 18.02 -26.12
C HIS A 165 -17.84 18.60 -25.50
N LEU A 166 -18.75 17.74 -25.03
CA LEU A 166 -20.00 18.17 -24.41
C LEU A 166 -19.85 18.74 -22.99
N SER A 167 -18.74 18.44 -22.31
CA SER A 167 -18.54 18.82 -20.90
C SER A 167 -18.43 20.33 -20.67
N GLY A 168 -18.03 21.10 -21.68
CA GLY A 168 -18.02 22.56 -21.61
C GLY A 168 -19.43 23.18 -21.54
N GLU A 169 -20.43 22.49 -22.09
CA GLU A 169 -21.80 23.01 -22.26
C GLU A 169 -22.74 22.61 -21.12
N THR A 170 -22.39 21.58 -20.32
CA THR A 170 -23.30 21.06 -19.30
C THR A 170 -22.61 20.42 -18.10
N THR A 171 -23.23 20.56 -16.93
CA THR A 171 -22.87 19.85 -15.70
C THR A 171 -23.54 18.48 -15.62
N LEU A 172 -24.49 18.15 -16.52
CA LEU A 172 -25.26 16.91 -16.49
C LEU A 172 -24.36 15.67 -16.55
N ILE A 173 -23.30 15.70 -17.37
CA ILE A 173 -22.32 14.61 -17.47
C ILE A 173 -21.72 14.28 -16.10
N HIS A 174 -21.27 15.30 -15.38
CA HIS A 174 -20.70 15.14 -14.04
C HIS A 174 -21.72 14.56 -13.06
N THR A 175 -22.97 15.04 -13.09
CA THR A 175 -24.02 14.50 -12.21
C THR A 175 -24.35 13.04 -12.50
N MET A 176 -24.39 12.64 -13.77
CA MET A 176 -24.63 11.25 -14.16
C MET A 176 -23.45 10.36 -13.74
N LEU A 177 -22.21 10.80 -13.95
CA LEU A 177 -21.02 10.07 -13.49
C LEU A 177 -20.94 9.98 -11.95
N ALA A 178 -21.42 11.00 -11.22
CA ALA A 178 -21.48 10.98 -9.76
C ALA A 178 -22.41 9.88 -9.22
N VAL A 179 -23.50 9.58 -9.94
CA VAL A 179 -24.37 8.43 -9.62
C VAL A 179 -23.58 7.13 -9.77
N GLU A 180 -22.82 7.00 -10.85
CA GLU A 180 -22.02 5.80 -11.14
C GLU A 180 -20.84 5.59 -10.17
N LEU A 181 -20.30 6.65 -9.57
CA LEU A 181 -19.33 6.54 -8.46
C LEU A 181 -19.91 5.80 -7.24
N ASN A 182 -21.23 5.75 -7.10
CA ASN A 182 -21.94 5.03 -6.04
C ASN A 182 -22.51 3.67 -6.51
N SER A 183 -22.22 3.24 -7.74
CA SER A 183 -22.68 1.94 -8.24
C SER A 183 -22.16 0.79 -7.38
N HIS A 184 -23.02 -0.21 -7.15
CA HIS A 184 -22.64 -1.46 -6.49
C HIS A 184 -21.59 -2.23 -7.32
N GLN A 185 -21.65 -2.09 -8.65
CA GLN A 185 -20.73 -2.74 -9.55
C GLN A 185 -19.40 -1.98 -9.59
N TRP A 186 -18.33 -2.66 -9.20
CA TRP A 186 -16.99 -2.05 -9.15
C TRP A 186 -16.47 -1.59 -10.51
N LYS A 187 -16.90 -2.26 -11.60
CA LYS A 187 -16.54 -1.88 -12.98
C LYS A 187 -17.08 -0.49 -13.32
N ASP A 188 -18.29 -0.18 -12.90
CA ASP A 188 -18.92 1.11 -13.19
C ASP A 188 -18.18 2.22 -12.44
N ARG A 189 -17.81 1.99 -11.18
CA ARG A 189 -17.00 2.95 -10.42
C ARG A 189 -15.65 3.25 -11.09
N ILE A 190 -15.01 2.24 -11.70
CA ILE A 190 -13.76 2.44 -12.45
C ILE A 190 -13.99 3.35 -13.66
N VAL A 191 -14.98 3.00 -14.50
CA VAL A 191 -15.31 3.76 -15.71
C VAL A 191 -15.70 5.20 -15.35
N ALA A 192 -16.47 5.38 -14.28
CA ALA A 192 -16.84 6.71 -13.79
C ALA A 192 -15.62 7.53 -13.35
N CYS A 193 -14.68 6.94 -12.60
CA CYS A 193 -13.43 7.60 -12.23
C CYS A 193 -12.60 7.97 -13.47
N GLN A 194 -12.45 7.04 -14.42
CA GLN A 194 -11.68 7.28 -15.65
C GLN A 194 -12.30 8.38 -16.51
N ALA A 195 -13.64 8.39 -16.64
CA ALA A 195 -14.36 9.43 -17.34
C ALA A 195 -14.15 10.80 -16.68
N LEU A 196 -14.33 10.91 -15.36
CA LEU A 196 -14.11 12.15 -14.62
C LEU A 196 -12.67 12.67 -14.73
N GLY A 197 -11.67 11.78 -14.81
CA GLY A 197 -10.28 12.17 -15.02
C GLY A 197 -9.96 12.70 -16.42
N ARG A 198 -10.78 12.35 -17.43
CA ARG A 198 -10.55 12.71 -18.85
C ARG A 198 -11.43 13.86 -19.35
N ILE A 199 -12.60 14.07 -18.73
CA ILE A 199 -13.48 15.18 -19.11
C ILE A 199 -13.04 16.47 -18.44
N SER A 200 -13.19 17.59 -19.15
CA SER A 200 -12.98 18.92 -18.59
C SER A 200 -14.18 19.37 -17.75
N GLY A 201 -13.93 20.16 -16.72
CA GLY A 201 -15.00 20.78 -15.93
C GLY A 201 -14.69 20.82 -14.45
N ASN A 202 -15.31 21.76 -13.76
CA ASN A 202 -15.17 21.85 -12.32
C ASN A 202 -16.07 20.82 -11.64
N VAL A 203 -15.46 19.98 -10.81
CA VAL A 203 -16.15 18.94 -10.06
C VAL A 203 -16.55 19.47 -8.69
N SER A 204 -17.80 19.19 -8.30
CA SER A 204 -18.35 19.58 -6.99
C SER A 204 -17.56 19.01 -5.82
N LEU A 205 -17.64 19.68 -4.68
CA LEU A 205 -16.95 19.25 -3.45
C LEU A 205 -17.33 17.82 -3.05
N ASP A 206 -18.59 17.43 -3.19
CA ASP A 206 -19.08 16.08 -2.87
C ASP A 206 -18.43 15.00 -3.74
N MET A 207 -18.28 15.28 -5.04
CA MET A 207 -17.59 14.38 -5.95
C MET A 207 -16.09 14.29 -5.63
N LYS A 208 -15.44 15.41 -5.27
CA LYS A 208 -14.04 15.38 -4.79
C LYS A 208 -13.90 14.50 -3.56
N HIS A 209 -14.77 14.68 -2.55
CA HIS A 209 -14.79 13.84 -1.35
C HIS A 209 -15.06 12.37 -1.69
N LYS A 210 -15.99 12.10 -2.61
CA LYS A 210 -16.29 10.73 -3.05
C LYS A 210 -15.10 10.06 -3.72
N LEU A 211 -14.38 10.76 -4.60
CA LEU A 211 -13.17 10.25 -5.25
C LEU A 211 -12.07 9.97 -4.22
N ILE A 212 -11.88 10.85 -3.23
CA ILE A 212 -10.93 10.63 -2.13
C ILE A 212 -11.34 9.41 -1.29
N GLN A 213 -12.64 9.25 -1.00
CA GLN A 213 -13.17 8.08 -0.30
C GLN A 213 -12.90 6.78 -1.10
N LEU A 214 -13.23 6.77 -2.40
CA LEU A 214 -13.02 5.61 -3.27
C LEU A 214 -11.54 5.25 -3.39
N MET A 215 -10.66 6.23 -3.49
CA MET A 215 -9.21 6.02 -3.51
C MET A 215 -8.71 5.27 -2.28
N LEU A 216 -9.35 5.47 -1.12
CA LEU A 216 -8.91 4.94 0.17
C LEU A 216 -9.57 3.62 0.56
N SER A 217 -10.89 3.62 0.57
CA SER A 217 -11.68 2.65 1.30
C SER A 217 -12.51 1.75 0.39
N ASP A 218 -12.39 1.90 -0.94
CA ASP A 218 -13.02 0.94 -1.84
C ASP A 218 -12.37 -0.43 -1.65
N TRP A 219 -13.20 -1.48 -1.56
CA TRP A 219 -12.74 -2.86 -1.39
C TRP A 219 -11.91 -3.31 -2.60
N ASN A 220 -12.21 -2.80 -3.78
CA ASN A 220 -11.55 -3.17 -5.02
C ASN A 220 -10.31 -2.30 -5.27
N LYS A 221 -9.15 -2.95 -5.45
CA LYS A 221 -7.86 -2.28 -5.69
C LYS A 221 -7.85 -1.44 -6.97
N GLU A 222 -8.52 -1.89 -8.03
CA GLU A 222 -8.56 -1.18 -9.30
C GLU A 222 -9.40 0.09 -9.22
N VAL A 223 -10.48 0.08 -8.41
CA VAL A 223 -11.25 1.30 -8.12
C VAL A 223 -10.37 2.31 -7.38
N ARG A 224 -9.62 1.87 -6.37
CA ARG A 224 -8.69 2.74 -5.64
C ARG A 224 -7.67 3.40 -6.59
N HIS A 225 -7.09 2.64 -7.51
CA HIS A 225 -6.16 3.17 -8.51
C HIS A 225 -6.83 4.10 -9.54
N ALA A 226 -8.05 3.78 -9.99
CA ALA A 226 -8.79 4.63 -10.92
C ALA A 226 -9.13 5.99 -10.29
N ALA A 227 -9.59 6.00 -9.04
CA ALA A 227 -9.89 7.22 -8.29
C ALA A 227 -8.62 8.07 -8.06
N ALA A 228 -7.50 7.45 -7.69
CA ALA A 228 -6.21 8.15 -7.56
C ALA A 228 -5.77 8.81 -8.88
N ARG A 229 -5.87 8.08 -10.00
CA ARG A 229 -5.54 8.62 -11.32
C ARG A 229 -6.46 9.79 -11.69
N ALA A 230 -7.76 9.66 -11.44
CA ALA A 230 -8.73 10.72 -11.72
C ALA A 230 -8.38 12.01 -10.95
N LEU A 231 -8.14 11.90 -9.64
CA LEU A 231 -7.72 13.05 -8.82
C LEU A 231 -6.43 13.69 -9.33
N GLY A 232 -5.47 12.88 -9.79
CA GLY A 232 -4.22 13.36 -10.38
C GLY A 232 -4.42 14.08 -11.71
N GLN A 233 -5.22 13.51 -12.62
CA GLN A 233 -5.53 14.12 -13.92
C GLN A 233 -6.32 15.44 -13.78
N MET A 234 -7.19 15.51 -12.77
CA MET A 234 -7.93 16.72 -12.44
C MET A 234 -7.11 17.77 -11.66
N SER A 235 -5.81 17.52 -11.43
CA SER A 235 -4.90 18.41 -10.69
C SER A 235 -5.37 18.73 -9.26
N LEU A 236 -6.12 17.81 -8.61
CA LEU A 236 -6.68 17.99 -7.26
C LEU A 236 -5.71 17.62 -6.13
N GLY A 237 -4.40 17.52 -6.42
CA GLY A 237 -3.39 17.12 -5.44
C GLY A 237 -3.28 18.08 -4.25
N LYS A 238 -3.48 19.39 -4.49
CA LYS A 238 -3.45 20.41 -3.43
C LYS A 238 -4.65 20.26 -2.49
N GLU A 239 -5.85 20.07 -3.04
CA GLU A 239 -7.06 19.85 -2.24
C GLU A 239 -6.96 18.56 -1.41
N VAL A 240 -6.40 17.48 -1.99
CA VAL A 240 -6.12 16.25 -1.23
C VAL A 240 -5.17 16.54 -0.07
N HIS A 241 -4.09 17.28 -0.32
CA HIS A 241 -3.11 17.67 0.70
C HIS A 241 -3.74 18.50 1.82
N ASP A 242 -4.48 19.55 1.46
CA ASP A 242 -5.12 20.44 2.44
C ASP A 242 -6.20 19.69 3.24
N THR A 243 -6.96 18.79 2.61
CA THR A 243 -7.91 17.91 3.29
C THR A 243 -7.22 17.02 4.32
N ILE A 244 -6.10 16.37 3.95
CA ILE A 244 -5.30 15.56 4.88
C ILE A 244 -4.84 16.41 6.06
N ARG A 245 -4.37 17.63 5.80
CA ARG A 245 -3.87 18.51 6.87
C ARG A 245 -4.96 18.88 7.86
N VAL A 246 -6.14 19.27 7.36
CA VAL A 246 -7.29 19.63 8.21
C VAL A 246 -7.73 18.40 9.00
N LYS A 247 -7.89 17.24 8.36
CA LYS A 247 -8.28 16.00 9.05
C LYS A 247 -7.31 15.58 10.14
N LEU A 248 -5.99 15.70 9.92
CA LEU A 248 -5.00 15.38 10.96
C LEU A 248 -5.05 16.33 12.17
N SER A 249 -5.29 17.63 11.93
CA SER A 249 -5.17 18.66 12.97
C SER A 249 -6.47 18.93 13.73
N GLN A 250 -7.60 18.91 13.04
CA GLN A 250 -8.91 19.31 13.56
C GLN A 250 -9.97 18.22 13.41
N GLY A 251 -9.64 17.13 12.71
CA GLY A 251 -10.58 16.05 12.46
C GLY A 251 -10.90 15.24 13.70
N ASN A 252 -12.05 14.58 13.67
CA ASN A 252 -12.41 13.59 14.67
C ASN A 252 -11.50 12.34 14.56
N ILE A 253 -11.69 11.38 15.47
CA ILE A 253 -10.85 10.16 15.57
C ILE A 253 -10.79 9.42 14.22
N GLN A 254 -11.95 9.26 13.56
CA GLN A 254 -12.07 8.54 12.30
C GLN A 254 -11.37 9.29 11.16
N GLU A 255 -11.54 10.61 11.10
CA GLU A 255 -10.90 11.47 10.10
C GLU A 255 -9.37 11.47 10.24
N ARG A 256 -8.83 11.47 11.46
CA ARG A 256 -7.39 11.35 11.70
C ARG A 256 -6.84 10.02 11.22
N VAL A 257 -7.52 8.92 11.51
CA VAL A 257 -7.14 7.58 11.03
C VAL A 257 -7.18 7.50 9.51
N GLU A 258 -8.21 8.05 8.87
CA GLU A 258 -8.30 8.13 7.41
C GLU A 258 -7.17 8.95 6.81
N ALA A 259 -6.82 10.09 7.41
CA ALA A 259 -5.73 10.93 6.95
C ALA A 259 -4.35 10.24 7.08
N LEU A 260 -4.12 9.49 8.16
CA LEU A 260 -2.90 8.69 8.34
C LEU A 260 -2.82 7.56 7.31
N SER A 261 -3.95 6.91 7.02
CA SER A 261 -4.05 5.90 5.95
C SER A 261 -3.76 6.50 4.57
N LEU A 262 -4.30 7.69 4.27
CA LEU A 262 -4.00 8.47 3.06
C LEU A 262 -2.51 8.71 2.90
N ILE A 263 -1.87 9.25 3.93
CA ILE A 263 -0.44 9.57 3.92
C ILE A 263 0.38 8.30 3.64
N GLY A 264 0.11 7.20 4.36
CA GLY A 264 0.81 5.93 4.17
C GLY A 264 0.61 5.29 2.80
N GLY A 265 -0.61 5.37 2.26
CA GLY A 265 -0.97 4.83 0.93
C GLY A 265 -0.42 5.67 -0.23
N LEU A 266 -0.47 6.99 -0.11
CA LEU A 266 0.05 7.93 -1.13
C LEU A 266 1.56 8.14 -1.04
N LYS A 267 2.21 7.61 0.02
CA LYS A 267 3.61 7.90 0.36
C LYS A 267 3.88 9.42 0.41
N LEU A 268 2.93 10.17 0.94
CA LEU A 268 2.95 11.64 0.92
C LEU A 268 3.34 12.18 2.30
N MET A 269 4.56 12.66 2.46
CA MET A 269 4.96 13.44 3.62
C MET A 269 5.55 14.79 3.19
N THR A 270 5.06 15.87 3.78
CA THR A 270 5.54 17.23 3.50
C THR A 270 5.82 17.94 4.82
N ALA A 271 6.66 18.97 4.79
CA ALA A 271 6.94 19.79 5.98
C ALA A 271 5.67 20.38 6.63
N LYS A 272 4.61 20.61 5.84
CA LYS A 272 3.33 21.12 6.35
C LYS A 272 2.44 20.05 7.01
N LEU A 273 2.68 18.77 6.72
CA LEU A 273 1.95 17.64 7.35
C LEU A 273 2.70 17.10 8.57
N LEU A 274 4.02 17.24 8.59
CA LEU A 274 4.88 16.66 9.63
C LEU A 274 4.47 17.05 11.06
N PRO A 275 4.15 18.32 11.41
CA PRO A 275 3.76 18.67 12.77
C PRO A 275 2.48 17.95 13.23
N SER A 276 1.43 17.96 12.39
CA SER A 276 0.18 17.27 12.71
C SER A 276 0.35 15.75 12.75
N PHE A 277 1.23 15.20 11.90
CA PHE A 277 1.59 13.79 11.91
C PHE A 277 2.31 13.38 13.20
N LEU A 278 3.25 14.21 13.68
CA LEU A 278 3.96 13.96 14.94
C LEU A 278 3.01 13.96 16.14
N ASN A 279 2.03 14.87 16.16
CA ASN A 279 1.02 14.93 17.22
C ASN A 279 0.20 13.63 17.30
N CYS A 280 0.00 12.91 16.20
CA CYS A 280 -0.76 11.66 16.19
C CYS A 280 -0.07 10.52 16.97
N PHE A 281 1.24 10.58 17.24
CA PHE A 281 1.91 9.59 18.09
C PHE A 281 1.60 9.79 19.58
N SER A 282 1.11 10.96 19.99
CA SER A 282 0.72 11.25 21.37
C SER A 282 -0.78 11.48 21.52
N ASP A 283 -1.58 11.01 20.54
CA ASP A 283 -3.04 11.13 20.55
C ASP A 283 -3.66 10.32 21.70
N ASP A 284 -4.72 10.84 22.31
CA ASP A 284 -5.44 10.17 23.40
C ASP A 284 -5.97 8.79 22.97
N PHE A 285 -6.36 8.64 21.70
CA PHE A 285 -6.98 7.43 21.18
C PHE A 285 -5.95 6.47 20.60
N MET A 286 -5.91 5.26 21.16
CA MET A 286 -4.99 4.19 20.71
C MET A 286 -5.10 3.86 19.20
N VAL A 287 -6.28 4.03 18.60
CA VAL A 287 -6.49 3.79 17.16
C VAL A 287 -5.74 4.78 16.28
N VAL A 288 -5.61 6.04 16.73
CA VAL A 288 -4.85 7.07 16.01
C VAL A 288 -3.36 6.81 16.14
N ARG A 289 -2.87 6.53 17.37
CA ARG A 289 -1.45 6.18 17.59
C ARG A 289 -1.02 4.95 16.77
N ARG A 290 -1.87 3.92 16.73
CA ARG A 290 -1.67 2.75 15.87
C ARG A 290 -1.56 3.14 14.39
N ALA A 291 -2.49 3.97 13.90
CA ALA A 291 -2.47 4.43 12.52
C ALA A 291 -1.22 5.26 12.20
N ALA A 292 -0.72 6.04 13.16
CA ALA A 292 0.52 6.81 13.02
C ALA A 292 1.75 5.90 12.87
N CYS A 293 1.86 4.85 13.69
CA CYS A 293 2.92 3.85 13.53
C CYS A 293 2.88 3.15 12.17
N LEU A 294 1.68 2.69 11.74
CA LEU A 294 1.50 2.05 10.43
C LEU A 294 1.86 2.99 9.28
N ALA A 295 1.46 4.26 9.37
CA ALA A 295 1.78 5.28 8.38
C ALA A 295 3.29 5.55 8.34
N ALA A 296 3.97 5.66 9.48
CA ALA A 296 5.42 5.87 9.55
C ALA A 296 6.21 4.71 8.93
N GLY A 297 5.85 3.46 9.28
CA GLY A 297 6.45 2.27 8.70
C GLY A 297 6.23 2.17 7.19
N ALA A 298 5.01 2.47 6.74
CA ALA A 298 4.70 2.55 5.31
C ALA A 298 5.54 3.63 4.62
N LEU A 299 5.64 4.82 5.18
CA LEU A 299 6.39 5.93 4.56
C LEU A 299 7.91 5.74 4.61
N GLN A 300 8.41 4.87 5.51
CA GLN A 300 9.84 4.66 5.75
C GLN A 300 10.60 5.97 6.09
N ILE A 301 9.97 6.84 6.88
CA ILE A 301 10.52 8.17 7.21
C ILE A 301 11.69 8.02 8.19
N ARG A 302 12.86 8.49 7.80
CA ARG A 302 14.10 8.53 8.62
C ARG A 302 14.30 9.85 9.35
N ASP A 303 13.22 10.58 9.57
CA ASP A 303 13.23 11.85 10.29
C ASP A 303 13.43 11.58 11.79
N LYS A 304 14.35 12.34 12.40
CA LYS A 304 14.74 12.14 13.79
C LYS A 304 13.56 12.27 14.76
N MET A 305 12.65 13.23 14.52
CA MET A 305 11.49 13.43 15.40
C MET A 305 10.52 12.26 15.31
N VAL A 306 10.31 11.70 14.12
CA VAL A 306 9.46 10.51 13.94
C VAL A 306 10.06 9.30 14.66
N LEU A 307 11.37 9.10 14.58
CA LEU A 307 12.05 8.01 15.27
C LEU A 307 11.96 8.18 16.80
N GLU A 308 12.17 9.39 17.31
CA GLU A 308 12.02 9.68 18.74
C GLU A 308 10.59 9.44 19.24
N CYS A 309 9.57 9.82 18.45
CA CYS A 309 8.17 9.50 18.77
C CYS A 309 7.92 7.99 18.84
N LEU A 310 8.45 7.22 17.88
CA LEU A 310 8.31 5.76 17.88
C LEU A 310 9.02 5.12 19.07
N LEU A 311 10.25 5.55 19.40
CA LEU A 311 10.98 5.05 20.57
C LEU A 311 10.24 5.36 21.87
N ASN A 312 9.71 6.58 22.01
CA ASN A 312 8.92 6.98 23.18
C ASN A 312 7.65 6.12 23.34
N LEU A 313 6.97 5.77 22.24
CA LEU A 313 5.83 4.87 22.29
C LEU A 313 6.18 3.47 22.80
N ILE A 314 7.34 2.93 22.42
CA ILE A 314 7.77 1.60 22.88
C ILE A 314 8.02 1.63 24.39
N GLU A 315 8.66 2.67 24.90
CA GLU A 315 9.01 2.78 26.31
C GLU A 315 7.80 3.10 27.21
N ARG A 316 6.91 4.00 26.76
CA ARG A 316 5.94 4.65 27.66
C ARG A 316 4.47 4.33 27.38
N ASP A 317 4.12 3.77 26.21
CA ASP A 317 2.71 3.53 25.92
C ASP A 317 2.13 2.43 26.83
N PRO A 318 0.99 2.66 27.49
CA PRO A 318 0.40 1.65 28.38
C PRO A 318 -0.16 0.43 27.64
N TYR A 319 -0.43 0.54 26.33
CA TYR A 319 -1.00 -0.54 25.54
C TYR A 319 0.08 -1.26 24.75
N TRP A 320 0.31 -2.52 25.10
CA TRP A 320 1.30 -3.38 24.43
C TRP A 320 1.13 -3.45 22.90
N LYS A 321 -0.10 -3.35 22.38
CA LYS A 321 -0.35 -3.35 20.93
C LYS A 321 0.33 -2.17 20.25
N ILE A 322 0.33 -0.99 20.88
CA ILE A 322 0.95 0.21 20.32
C ILE A 322 2.48 0.08 20.35
N LYS A 323 3.04 -0.45 21.44
CA LYS A 323 4.47 -0.79 21.52
C LYS A 323 4.88 -1.71 20.37
N ALA A 324 4.12 -2.79 20.13
CA ALA A 324 4.37 -3.70 19.02
C ALA A 324 4.31 -3.00 17.66
N PHE A 325 3.29 -2.18 17.39
CA PHE A 325 3.22 -1.42 16.13
C PHE A 325 4.35 -0.40 15.97
N ALA A 326 4.83 0.21 17.06
CA ALA A 326 5.96 1.13 17.01
C ALA A 326 7.28 0.39 16.69
N ILE A 327 7.48 -0.79 17.29
CA ILE A 327 8.59 -1.70 16.96
C ILE A 327 8.53 -2.12 15.49
N GLN A 328 7.37 -2.57 15.02
CA GLN A 328 7.13 -2.94 13.62
C GLN A 328 7.48 -1.80 12.68
N ALA A 329 7.06 -0.58 13.00
CA ALA A 329 7.35 0.60 12.19
C ALA A 329 8.86 0.88 12.10
N LEU A 330 9.60 0.79 13.21
CA LEU A 330 11.06 0.95 13.21
C LEU A 330 11.76 -0.15 12.40
N GLY A 331 11.29 -1.40 12.49
CA GLY A 331 11.75 -2.50 11.64
C GLY A 331 11.54 -2.22 10.14
N GLN A 332 10.38 -1.65 9.77
CA GLN A 332 10.06 -1.28 8.37
C GLN A 332 10.85 -0.08 7.85
N ILE A 333 11.17 0.89 8.72
CA ILE A 333 12.00 2.07 8.37
C ILE A 333 13.45 1.66 8.08
N GLY A 334 13.94 0.62 8.75
CA GLY A 334 15.22 0.01 8.45
C GLY A 334 16.44 0.78 9.00
N GLN A 335 16.23 1.76 9.88
CA GLN A 335 17.33 2.57 10.43
C GLN A 335 17.81 2.00 11.76
N VAL A 336 19.00 1.40 11.75
CA VAL A 336 19.64 0.84 12.94
C VAL A 336 20.32 1.95 13.75
N SER A 337 20.09 1.94 15.06
CA SER A 337 20.83 2.76 16.03
C SER A 337 21.13 1.94 17.28
N PRO A 338 22.20 2.26 18.05
CA PRO A 338 22.49 1.55 19.30
C PRO A 338 21.31 1.55 20.28
N GLN A 339 20.62 2.69 20.39
CA GLN A 339 19.43 2.82 21.22
C GLN A 339 18.31 1.87 20.77
N LEU A 340 18.06 1.75 19.46
CA LEU A 340 17.07 0.81 18.94
C LEU A 340 17.50 -0.64 19.21
N THR A 341 18.77 -0.97 19.01
CA THR A 341 19.28 -2.33 19.29
C THR A 341 19.10 -2.68 20.77
N ASP A 342 19.50 -1.80 21.68
CA ASP A 342 19.35 -2.02 23.12
C ASP A 342 17.87 -2.15 23.52
N LEU A 343 16.99 -1.33 22.94
CA LEU A 343 15.56 -1.39 23.17
C LEU A 343 14.92 -2.69 22.65
N LEU A 344 15.32 -3.17 21.48
CA LEU A 344 14.82 -4.44 20.92
C LEU A 344 15.27 -5.64 21.77
N LEU A 345 16.54 -5.66 22.19
CA LEU A 345 17.05 -6.72 23.08
C LEU A 345 16.34 -6.68 24.44
N TRP A 346 16.14 -5.48 25.00
CA TRP A 346 15.37 -5.30 26.22
C TRP A 346 13.91 -5.76 26.05
N ALA A 347 13.26 -5.39 24.94
CA ALA A 347 11.86 -5.73 24.68
C ALA A 347 11.67 -7.25 24.60
N ILE A 348 12.57 -7.99 23.95
CA ILE A 348 12.45 -9.47 23.87
C ILE A 348 12.60 -10.12 25.25
N HIS A 349 13.47 -9.60 26.11
CA HIS A 349 13.70 -10.15 27.43
C HIS A 349 12.60 -9.82 28.45
N TYR A 350 12.21 -8.54 28.51
CA TYR A 350 11.56 -7.99 29.70
C TYR A 350 10.14 -7.51 29.46
N GLU A 351 9.67 -7.37 28.21
CA GLU A 351 8.26 -7.02 27.98
C GLU A 351 7.33 -8.16 28.36
N GLU A 352 6.30 -7.82 29.12
CA GLU A 352 5.33 -8.80 29.64
C GLU A 352 4.51 -9.44 28.51
N SER A 353 4.15 -8.67 27.49
CA SER A 353 3.29 -9.13 26.41
C SER A 353 4.08 -9.96 25.38
N PRO A 354 3.68 -11.22 25.10
CA PRO A 354 4.27 -12.02 24.03
C PRO A 354 4.19 -11.33 22.66
N GLY A 355 3.16 -10.52 22.42
CA GLY A 355 3.00 -9.79 21.16
C GLY A 355 4.12 -8.77 20.89
N VAL A 356 4.63 -8.12 21.94
CA VAL A 356 5.74 -7.16 21.82
C VAL A 356 7.06 -7.89 21.58
N ARG A 357 7.28 -8.99 22.32
CA ARG A 357 8.47 -9.85 22.17
C ARG A 357 8.56 -10.46 20.77
N LEU A 358 7.44 -10.93 20.23
CA LEU A 358 7.32 -11.42 18.85
C LEU A 358 7.75 -10.35 17.84
N GLU A 359 7.20 -9.14 17.98
CA GLU A 359 7.45 -8.08 17.01
C GLU A 359 8.88 -7.53 17.13
N ALA A 360 9.45 -7.53 18.33
CA ALA A 360 10.86 -7.23 18.54
C ALA A 360 11.75 -8.25 17.83
N CYS A 361 11.47 -9.55 17.96
CA CYS A 361 12.20 -10.60 17.24
C CYS A 361 12.11 -10.41 15.70
N ARG A 362 10.91 -10.15 15.18
CA ARG A 362 10.70 -9.87 13.75
C ARG A 362 11.44 -8.62 13.28
N SER A 363 11.49 -7.59 14.12
CA SER A 363 12.21 -6.36 13.80
C SER A 363 13.72 -6.56 13.82
N ILE A 364 14.26 -7.35 14.76
CA ILE A 364 15.68 -7.76 14.76
C ILE A 364 16.03 -8.46 13.45
N LEU A 365 15.16 -9.38 12.99
CA LEU A 365 15.34 -10.07 11.71
C LEU A 365 15.23 -9.11 10.52
N ALA A 366 14.23 -8.23 10.49
CA ALA A 366 14.03 -7.26 9.41
C ALA A 366 15.21 -6.28 9.28
N LEU A 367 15.82 -5.91 10.40
CA LEU A 367 17.00 -5.06 10.48
C LEU A 367 18.32 -5.82 10.28
N ASN A 368 18.27 -7.15 10.17
CA ASN A 368 19.42 -8.04 10.08
C ASN A 368 20.47 -7.77 11.18
N LEU A 369 20.03 -7.60 12.43
CA LEU A 369 20.95 -7.37 13.54
C LEU A 369 21.64 -8.68 13.91
N GLN A 370 22.97 -8.65 13.91
CA GLN A 370 23.83 -9.79 14.19
C GLN A 370 24.82 -9.47 15.31
N GLY A 371 25.45 -10.51 15.85
CA GLY A 371 26.51 -10.41 16.86
C GLY A 371 26.22 -11.22 18.12
N ASP A 372 27.25 -11.39 18.95
CA ASP A 372 27.18 -12.23 20.15
C ASP A 372 26.12 -11.74 21.12
N ARG A 373 25.97 -10.41 21.30
CA ARG A 373 24.90 -9.85 22.14
C ARG A 373 23.50 -10.31 21.72
N VAL A 374 23.19 -10.34 20.42
CA VAL A 374 21.89 -10.77 19.90
C VAL A 374 21.73 -12.28 20.12
N ARG A 375 22.78 -13.05 19.85
CA ARG A 375 22.81 -14.51 20.07
C ARG A 375 22.55 -14.85 21.54
N ASP A 376 23.30 -14.24 22.45
CA ASP A 376 23.23 -14.50 23.89
C ASP A 376 21.84 -14.16 24.44
N THR A 377 21.31 -12.98 24.03
CA THR A 377 19.94 -12.56 24.35
C THR A 377 18.91 -13.60 23.90
N PHE A 378 19.01 -14.09 22.66
CA PHE A 378 18.10 -15.12 22.16
C PHE A 378 18.21 -16.44 22.94
N LEU A 379 19.43 -16.88 23.27
CA LEU A 379 19.65 -18.08 24.07
C LEU A 379 19.04 -17.97 25.47
N ASP A 380 19.24 -16.84 26.13
CA ASP A 380 18.69 -16.58 27.46
C ASP A 380 17.15 -16.51 27.44
N VAL A 381 16.55 -15.96 26.37
CA VAL A 381 15.10 -15.93 26.21
C VAL A 381 14.54 -17.32 25.95
N LEU A 382 15.19 -18.14 25.11
CA LEU A 382 14.76 -19.53 24.84
C LEU A 382 14.69 -20.38 26.12
N LEU A 383 15.55 -20.12 27.10
CA LEU A 383 15.54 -20.78 28.40
C LEU A 383 14.30 -20.47 29.23
N LEU A 384 13.92 -19.19 29.30
CA LEU A 384 12.89 -18.67 30.23
C LEU A 384 11.52 -18.49 29.58
N GLU A 385 11.45 -18.47 28.25
CA GLU A 385 10.23 -18.23 27.50
C GLU A 385 9.26 -19.41 27.60
N ASN A 386 8.00 -19.06 27.88
CA ASN A 386 6.89 -19.99 28.01
C ASN A 386 5.96 -19.96 26.80
N HIS A 387 5.96 -18.87 26.02
CA HIS A 387 5.06 -18.69 24.89
C HIS A 387 5.61 -19.34 23.61
N GLU A 388 4.95 -20.41 23.15
CA GLU A 388 5.40 -21.23 22.01
C GLU A 388 5.63 -20.41 20.72
N ALA A 389 4.77 -19.43 20.43
CA ALA A 389 4.94 -18.61 19.23
C ALA A 389 6.23 -17.78 19.26
N VAL A 390 6.62 -17.26 20.44
CA VAL A 390 7.86 -16.47 20.59
C VAL A 390 9.06 -17.38 20.36
N LEU A 391 9.03 -18.59 20.94
CA LEU A 391 10.07 -19.60 20.72
C LEU A 391 10.23 -19.93 19.24
N LYS A 392 9.14 -20.19 18.51
CA LYS A 392 9.20 -20.51 17.07
C LYS A 392 9.85 -19.40 16.26
N GLU A 393 9.46 -18.16 16.50
CA GLU A 393 10.01 -17.00 15.80
C GLU A 393 11.49 -16.77 16.14
N ILE A 394 11.92 -16.96 17.40
CA ILE A 394 13.33 -16.87 17.78
C ILE A 394 14.16 -17.96 17.10
N HIS A 395 13.70 -19.21 17.10
CA HIS A 395 14.43 -20.29 16.40
C HIS A 395 14.54 -20.00 14.91
N GLN A 396 13.47 -19.51 14.29
CA GLN A 396 13.48 -19.11 12.89
C GLN A 396 14.45 -17.96 12.64
N ALA A 397 14.46 -16.94 13.52
CA ALA A 397 15.36 -15.81 13.42
C ALA A 397 16.82 -16.23 13.58
N MET A 398 17.15 -17.08 14.56
CA MET A 398 18.49 -17.64 14.75
C MET A 398 18.97 -18.40 13.51
N LYS A 399 18.10 -19.22 12.92
CA LYS A 399 18.41 -19.96 11.69
C LYS A 399 18.69 -19.03 10.50
N ILE A 400 17.85 -18.00 10.32
CA ILE A 400 17.98 -17.06 9.19
C ILE A 400 19.21 -16.16 9.36
N LEU A 401 19.54 -15.78 10.60
CA LEU A 401 20.70 -14.94 10.92
C LEU A 401 22.01 -15.76 11.07
N ASN A 402 21.98 -17.08 10.80
CA ASN A 402 23.09 -18.01 11.01
C ASN A 402 23.73 -17.91 12.41
N LEU A 403 22.90 -17.68 13.43
CA LEU A 403 23.28 -17.70 14.83
C LEU A 403 23.20 -19.15 15.33
N GLU A 404 24.01 -20.03 14.75
CA GLU A 404 23.96 -21.46 15.05
C GLU A 404 24.43 -21.79 16.48
N ASN A 405 23.86 -22.88 16.99
CA ASN A 405 24.18 -23.48 18.29
C ASN A 405 24.28 -24.99 18.09
N GLU A 406 25.39 -25.46 17.50
CA GLU A 406 25.55 -26.86 17.05
C GLU A 406 25.57 -27.90 18.19
N GLY A 407 25.61 -27.51 19.48
CA GLY A 407 25.90 -28.46 20.56
C GLY A 407 24.97 -28.52 21.78
N ASN A 408 24.06 -27.56 21.99
CA ASN A 408 23.50 -27.36 23.35
C ASN A 408 21.98 -27.56 23.49
N GLN A 409 21.22 -27.88 22.44
CA GLN A 409 19.75 -27.99 22.57
C GLN A 409 19.31 -29.05 23.60
N GLU A 410 19.99 -30.19 23.65
CA GLU A 410 19.75 -31.25 24.65
C GLU A 410 20.12 -30.79 26.07
N MET A 411 21.27 -30.12 26.22
CA MET A 411 21.73 -29.54 27.49
C MET A 411 20.76 -28.45 27.99
N PHE A 412 20.27 -27.59 27.10
CA PHE A 412 19.29 -26.56 27.41
C PHE A 412 17.96 -27.16 27.86
N GLN A 413 17.51 -28.23 27.21
CA GLN A 413 16.30 -28.95 27.62
C GLN A 413 16.48 -29.61 28.99
N GLU A 414 17.66 -30.18 29.27
CA GLU A 414 17.98 -30.74 30.59
C GLU A 414 18.04 -29.66 31.68
N ILE A 415 18.64 -28.50 31.40
CA ILE A 415 18.64 -27.33 32.29
C ILE A 415 17.21 -26.86 32.56
N LYS A 416 16.36 -26.75 31.53
CA LYS A 416 14.96 -26.35 31.67
C LYS A 416 14.18 -27.32 32.55
N ASN A 417 14.33 -28.62 32.32
CA ASN A 417 13.73 -29.67 33.15
C ASN A 417 14.23 -29.60 34.60
N ARG A 418 15.51 -29.30 34.81
CA ARG A 418 16.11 -29.17 36.14
C ARG A 418 15.61 -27.93 36.87
N ILE A 419 15.51 -26.79 36.19
CA ILE A 419 14.92 -25.56 36.73
C ILE A 419 13.47 -25.82 37.13
N GLN A 420 12.68 -26.45 36.26
CA GLN A 420 11.28 -26.77 36.54
C GLN A 420 11.11 -27.72 37.73
N THR A 421 12.03 -28.68 37.90
CA THR A 421 12.07 -29.56 39.08
C THR A 421 12.43 -28.80 40.36
N LEU A 422 13.38 -27.85 40.26
CA LEU A 422 13.86 -27.07 41.40
C LEU A 422 12.91 -25.93 41.81
N SER A 423 12.13 -25.40 40.88
CA SER A 423 11.17 -24.31 41.08
C SER A 423 9.80 -24.79 41.58
N GLN A 424 9.64 -26.08 41.90
CA GLN A 424 8.41 -26.60 42.49
C GLN A 424 8.13 -25.89 43.82
N LYS A 425 6.93 -25.30 43.94
CA LYS A 425 6.51 -24.48 45.08
C LYS A 425 6.71 -25.22 46.41
N ASP A 426 6.44 -26.51 46.45
CA ASP A 426 6.60 -27.35 47.64
C ASP A 426 8.07 -27.55 48.03
N LEU A 427 8.95 -27.73 47.04
CA LEU A 427 10.39 -27.89 47.27
C LEU A 427 11.03 -26.58 47.75
N LEU A 428 10.64 -25.45 47.15
CA LEU A 428 11.07 -24.12 47.59
C LEU A 428 10.59 -23.81 49.01
N THR A 429 9.32 -24.07 49.29
CA THR A 429 8.72 -23.89 50.62
C THR A 429 9.43 -24.76 51.65
N GLN A 430 9.69 -26.03 51.34
CA GLN A 430 10.40 -26.94 52.23
C GLN A 430 11.86 -26.51 52.48
N LYS A 431 12.56 -26.00 51.46
CA LYS A 431 13.92 -25.47 51.60
C LYS A 431 13.95 -24.19 52.43
N ILE A 432 13.01 -23.28 52.26
CA ILE A 432 12.86 -22.07 53.07
C ILE A 432 12.62 -22.46 54.53
N PHE A 433 11.68 -23.35 54.82
CA PHE A 433 11.43 -23.84 56.19
C PHE A 433 12.66 -24.52 56.81
N ARG A 434 13.46 -25.26 56.02
CA ARG A 434 14.72 -25.84 56.52
C ARG A 434 15.75 -24.77 56.87
N MET A 435 15.88 -23.73 56.04
CA MET A 435 16.76 -22.60 56.33
C MET A 435 16.29 -21.82 57.56
N GLU A 436 15.00 -21.52 57.68
CA GLU A 436 14.43 -20.86 58.86
C GLU A 436 14.66 -21.66 60.14
N ARG A 437 14.48 -22.99 60.08
CA ARG A 437 14.77 -23.89 61.21
C ARG A 437 16.26 -23.90 61.56
N ALA A 438 17.14 -23.89 60.57
CA ALA A 438 18.59 -23.83 60.79
C ALA A 438 19.02 -22.48 61.39
N ILE A 439 18.46 -21.37 60.91
CA ILE A 439 18.67 -20.03 61.46
C ILE A 439 18.13 -19.94 62.89
N GLY A 440 16.97 -20.54 63.18
CA GLY A 440 16.42 -20.64 64.53
C GLY A 440 17.36 -21.36 65.50
N LYS A 441 17.85 -22.55 65.11
CA LYS A 441 18.83 -23.31 65.90
C LYS A 441 20.13 -22.54 66.11
N MET A 442 20.64 -21.90 65.06
CA MET A 442 21.82 -21.04 65.16
C MET A 442 21.61 -19.88 66.14
N LYS A 443 20.44 -19.24 66.13
CA LYS A 443 20.09 -18.18 67.10
C LYS A 443 20.00 -18.70 68.53
N GLU A 444 19.43 -19.88 68.75
CA GLU A 444 19.32 -20.50 70.08
C GLU A 444 20.67 -20.94 70.65
N GLU A 445 21.55 -21.51 69.82
CA GLU A 445 22.88 -21.91 70.26
C GLU A 445 23.83 -20.73 70.36
N ALA A 446 23.70 -19.69 69.53
CA ALA A 446 24.38 -18.42 69.75
C ALA A 446 23.98 -17.82 71.11
N LYS A 447 22.68 -17.85 71.47
CA LYS A 447 22.23 -17.46 72.82
C LYS A 447 22.89 -18.30 73.92
N ARG A 448 23.13 -19.60 73.69
CA ARG A 448 23.84 -20.50 74.64
C ARG A 448 25.35 -20.28 74.70
N VAL A 449 25.98 -19.76 73.64
CA VAL A 449 27.41 -19.43 73.62
C VAL A 449 27.68 -18.07 74.28
N TYR A 450 26.73 -17.12 74.17
CA TYR A 450 26.84 -15.79 74.79
C TYR A 450 26.32 -15.73 76.24
N TRP A 451 25.63 -16.75 76.75
CA TRP A 451 25.31 -16.92 78.18
C TRP A 451 26.25 -17.97 78.79
N GLN A 452 26.98 -17.59 79.83
CA GLN A 452 28.17 -18.28 80.40
C GLN A 452 28.05 -19.78 80.77
N PRO A 453 29.19 -20.50 80.87
CA PRO A 453 29.25 -21.96 80.95
C PRO A 453 29.05 -22.51 82.37
N LYS A 454 28.41 -23.67 82.50
CA LYS A 454 28.65 -24.55 83.66
C LYS A 454 29.95 -25.33 83.42
N GLU A 455 30.79 -25.37 84.45
CA GLU A 455 32.18 -25.83 84.46
C GLU A 455 32.38 -27.23 83.84
N GLY A 456 33.41 -27.37 83.00
CA GLY A 456 34.01 -28.67 82.67
C GLY A 456 34.17 -29.02 81.18
N HIS A 457 33.56 -28.30 80.24
CA HIS A 457 33.66 -28.64 78.82
C HIS A 457 34.23 -27.50 77.97
N LYS A 458 35.27 -27.84 77.18
CA LYS A 458 35.92 -26.91 76.24
C LYS A 458 34.90 -26.38 75.23
N PRO A 459 34.87 -25.07 74.94
CA PRO A 459 33.94 -24.50 73.97
C PRO A 459 34.22 -25.06 72.58
N LEU A 460 33.20 -25.61 71.92
CA LEU A 460 33.26 -25.96 70.50
C LEU A 460 33.50 -24.69 69.70
N LYS A 461 34.60 -24.65 68.93
CA LYS A 461 34.93 -23.51 68.07
C LYS A 461 33.79 -23.31 67.06
N LEU A 462 33.28 -22.08 66.95
CA LEU A 462 32.19 -21.67 66.04
C LEU A 462 32.37 -22.22 64.61
N HIS A 463 33.62 -22.33 64.17
CA HIS A 463 34.01 -22.89 62.88
C HIS A 463 33.60 -24.36 62.70
N THR A 464 33.82 -25.22 63.69
CA THR A 464 33.47 -26.65 63.61
C THR A 464 31.96 -26.86 63.53
N PHE A 465 31.20 -25.98 64.19
CA PHE A 465 29.74 -26.00 64.19
C PHE A 465 29.15 -25.52 62.87
N LEU A 466 29.63 -24.41 62.30
CA LEU A 466 29.22 -23.93 60.97
C LEU A 466 29.48 -25.00 59.90
N GLN A 467 30.59 -25.72 60.02
CA GLN A 467 30.95 -26.79 59.08
C GLN A 467 30.01 -28.00 59.20
N GLN A 468 29.57 -28.36 60.41
CA GLN A 468 28.61 -29.46 60.64
C GLN A 468 27.17 -29.09 60.28
N THR A 469 26.73 -27.86 60.54
CA THR A 469 25.34 -27.43 60.25
C THR A 469 25.08 -27.24 58.75
N PHE A 470 26.09 -26.79 57.99
CA PHE A 470 25.96 -26.58 56.55
C PHE A 470 26.52 -27.73 55.69
N GLN A 471 27.08 -28.78 56.29
CA GLN A 471 27.49 -30.00 55.55
C GLN A 471 26.32 -30.68 54.85
N ALA A 472 25.11 -30.62 55.41
CA ALA A 472 23.89 -31.16 54.79
C ALA A 472 23.31 -30.26 53.68
N CYS A 473 23.90 -29.08 53.45
CA CYS A 473 23.48 -28.12 52.42
C CYS A 473 24.39 -28.09 51.20
N GLN A 474 25.48 -28.86 51.16
CA GLN A 474 26.37 -28.95 50.00
C GLN A 474 25.78 -29.86 48.91
N ALA A 475 25.75 -29.35 47.67
CA ALA A 475 25.33 -30.08 46.47
C ALA A 475 26.32 -31.22 46.13
N PRO A 476 25.89 -32.30 45.45
CA PRO A 476 26.77 -33.42 45.16
C PRO A 476 27.85 -33.02 44.14
N HIS A 477 29.11 -33.26 44.51
CA HIS A 477 30.26 -33.16 43.61
C HIS A 477 30.15 -34.21 42.49
N THR A 478 30.18 -33.74 41.23
CA THR A 478 30.32 -34.57 40.03
C THR A 478 31.67 -35.30 40.05
N LYS A 479 31.64 -36.64 40.05
CA LYS A 479 32.82 -37.48 39.83
C LYS A 479 33.21 -37.44 38.35
N SER A 480 34.44 -37.00 38.08
CA SER A 480 35.10 -37.12 36.78
C SER A 480 35.25 -38.60 36.40
N VAL A 481 34.65 -39.00 35.28
CA VAL A 481 34.90 -40.32 34.67
C VAL A 481 36.21 -40.24 33.90
N VAL A 482 37.23 -40.90 34.45
CA VAL A 482 38.46 -41.27 33.74
C VAL A 482 38.15 -42.58 33.00
N THR A 483 38.19 -42.55 31.68
CA THR A 483 38.15 -43.73 30.82
C THR A 483 39.58 -44.19 30.53
N GLU A 484 39.89 -45.45 30.84
CA GLU A 484 41.09 -46.13 30.34
C GLU A 484 40.74 -47.54 29.81
N SER A 485 41.51 -47.93 28.78
CA SER A 485 41.54 -49.19 27.99
C SER A 485 40.55 -49.21 26.80
N SER A 486 40.95 -49.31 25.52
CA SER A 486 42.08 -50.03 24.88
C SER A 486 42.35 -49.50 23.43
N PRO A 487 43.21 -50.12 22.60
CA PRO A 487 44.68 -50.04 22.53
C PRO A 487 45.18 -49.17 21.34
N GLY A 488 46.36 -48.56 21.47
CA GLY A 488 46.98 -47.77 20.38
C GLY A 488 47.95 -48.57 19.50
N PRO A 489 48.25 -48.11 18.26
CA PRO A 489 49.46 -48.44 17.56
C PRO A 489 50.60 -47.42 17.81
N LYS A 490 51.81 -47.97 17.79
CA LYS A 490 53.14 -47.40 18.01
C LYS A 490 53.39 -46.05 17.29
N HIS A 491 54.07 -45.09 17.95
CA HIS A 491 55.51 -44.83 17.75
C HIS A 491 56.06 -43.58 18.47
N LYS A 492 57.29 -43.78 18.99
CA LYS A 492 58.45 -42.86 19.13
C LYS A 492 58.39 -41.68 20.12
N LYS A 493 59.05 -41.96 21.26
CA LYS A 493 59.97 -41.09 22.03
C LYS A 493 60.49 -39.86 21.27
N GLN A 494 60.42 -38.70 21.91
CA GLN A 494 61.57 -37.82 22.08
C GLN A 494 61.46 -37.00 23.37
N ARG A 495 62.62 -36.71 23.94
CA ARG A 495 62.90 -36.32 25.32
C ARG A 495 63.51 -34.91 25.27
N SER A 496 63.04 -33.99 26.11
CA SER A 496 63.78 -32.81 26.61
C SER A 496 62.84 -32.07 27.59
N THR A 497 62.99 -32.18 28.92
CA THR A 497 63.86 -31.39 29.83
C THR A 497 64.14 -29.96 29.39
N ILE A 498 63.80 -29.03 30.29
CA ILE A 498 64.38 -27.70 30.63
C ILE A 498 63.19 -26.74 30.91
N THR A 499 63.05 -25.93 31.95
CA THR A 499 63.71 -25.66 33.25
C THR A 499 62.75 -24.74 34.04
N CYS A 500 62.88 -24.73 35.36
CA CYS A 500 62.28 -23.77 36.27
C CYS A 500 62.95 -22.39 36.13
N GLU A 501 62.20 -21.28 36.18
CA GLU A 501 62.71 -20.03 36.75
C GLU A 501 61.58 -19.17 37.34
N ARG A 502 61.62 -19.03 38.67
CA ARG A 502 60.95 -17.98 39.44
C ARG A 502 61.65 -16.65 39.15
N SER A 503 60.89 -15.58 38.99
CA SER A 503 61.31 -14.30 39.57
C SER A 503 60.10 -13.44 39.96
N THR A 504 60.11 -13.08 41.23
CA THR A 504 59.34 -12.06 41.90
C THR A 504 59.87 -10.67 41.52
N HIS A 505 59.00 -9.69 41.24
CA HIS A 505 59.15 -8.34 41.83
C HIS A 505 57.96 -7.42 41.52
N CYS A 506 57.28 -6.99 42.58
CA CYS A 506 56.69 -5.65 42.64
C CYS A 506 57.79 -4.60 42.88
N PRO A 507 57.55 -3.35 42.48
CA PRO A 507 57.69 -2.27 43.45
C PRO A 507 56.54 -1.26 43.38
N GLY A 508 56.13 -0.78 44.56
CA GLY A 508 55.23 0.36 44.69
C GLY A 508 55.95 1.72 44.64
N LYS A 509 55.16 2.78 44.56
CA LYS A 509 55.40 4.17 45.06
C LYS A 509 54.08 4.92 44.85
N LYS A 510 53.36 5.32 45.91
CA LYS A 510 53.50 6.56 46.72
C LYS A 510 53.45 7.86 45.89
N GLY A 511 52.33 8.57 46.05
CA GLY A 511 52.30 9.96 46.54
C GLY A 511 52.26 11.08 45.52
N SER A 512 51.10 11.73 45.38
CA SER A 512 50.86 13.15 45.70
C SER A 512 49.36 13.39 45.76
#